data_AF-A0A9E1Q1S3-F1
#
_entry.id   AF-A0A9E1Q1S3-F1
#
_cell.length_a   1.000
_cell.length_b   1.000
_cell.length_c   1.000
_cell.angle_alpha   90.00
_cell.angle_beta   90.00
_cell.angle_gamma   90.00
#
_symmetry.space_group_name_H-M   'P 1'
#
loop_
_entity.id
_entity.type
_entity.pdbx_description
1 polymer ?
#
loop_
_entity_poly.entity_id
_entity_poly.type
_entity_poly.pdbx_seq_one_letter_code
_entity_poly.pdbx_strand_id
1 'polypeptide(L)'
;MDADRVIMEAGPGDAIQIRCPTPFIQINTTRQASLRLNDPHYVFPEAPDLRAMTGAAVQLDFLRDHLNGYCDLWRKPQKLFLDSYFEFINARVADAQATLAAALEKFGDLYDVQDWALSAPRPIPRALIRRPNGDGSYTPVDFAFWFNGRIVVVLLVGTGTPTRADRNRRASLESAGVGGSDIEIVDISVQALQRDGADYLSTALPIDFGMFWEGEAMPSSPFKGATLGEIIPAPTFP
;
A
#
# COMPACT_ATOMS: atom_id res chain seq x y z
N MET A 1 20.26 -3.50 -22.65
CA MET A 1 21.08 -4.66 -22.23
C MET A 1 21.69 -4.25 -20.90
N ASP A 2 21.24 -4.68 -19.72
CA ASP A 2 20.72 -5.96 -19.27
C ASP A 2 19.93 -5.68 -17.96
N ALA A 3 18.66 -5.27 -18.05
CA ALA A 3 17.96 -4.59 -16.94
C ALA A 3 17.35 -5.52 -15.87
N ASP A 4 17.28 -6.83 -16.15
CA ASP A 4 16.44 -7.77 -15.38
C ASP A 4 17.20 -8.97 -14.82
N ARG A 5 18.54 -8.96 -14.79
CA ARG A 5 19.30 -10.10 -14.27
C ARG A 5 19.84 -9.84 -12.87
N VAL A 6 19.64 -10.81 -11.99
CA VAL A 6 20.50 -10.96 -10.82
C VAL A 6 21.86 -11.40 -11.32
N ILE A 7 22.81 -10.46 -11.37
CA ILE A 7 24.17 -10.76 -11.83
C ILE A 7 25.00 -11.14 -10.61
N MET A 8 25.55 -12.35 -10.64
CA MET A 8 26.57 -12.83 -9.70
C MET A 8 27.93 -12.69 -10.38
N GLU A 9 28.73 -11.72 -9.95
CA GLU A 9 30.08 -11.48 -10.48
C GLU A 9 31.14 -12.01 -9.48
N ALA A 10 32.20 -12.62 -10.01
CA ALA A 10 33.37 -12.98 -9.22
C ALA A 10 34.18 -11.70 -8.94
N GLY A 11 34.30 -11.34 -7.67
CA GLY A 11 35.18 -10.27 -7.19
C GLY A 11 36.59 -10.78 -6.88
N PRO A 12 37.58 -9.88 -6.70
CA PRO A 12 38.95 -10.27 -6.34
C PRO A 12 38.97 -11.02 -4.99
N GLY A 13 39.53 -12.24 -4.97
CA GLY A 13 39.71 -13.03 -3.75
C GLY A 13 38.47 -13.78 -3.25
N ASP A 14 37.75 -14.48 -4.14
CA ASP A 14 36.61 -15.37 -3.83
C ASP A 14 35.32 -14.70 -3.31
N ALA A 15 35.16 -13.38 -3.43
CA ALA A 15 33.92 -12.69 -3.05
C ALA A 15 32.89 -12.66 -4.19
N ILE A 16 31.64 -13.06 -3.94
CA ILE A 16 30.52 -12.95 -4.89
C ILE A 16 29.82 -11.61 -4.70
N GLN A 17 29.67 -10.82 -5.77
CA GLN A 17 28.80 -9.64 -5.78
C GLN A 17 27.44 -9.96 -6.43
N ILE A 18 26.34 -9.50 -5.81
CA ILE A 18 24.95 -9.73 -6.26
C ILE A 18 24.30 -8.38 -6.63
N ARG A 19 23.83 -8.24 -7.87
CA ARG A 19 23.04 -7.08 -8.34
C ARG A 19 21.54 -7.46 -8.34
N CYS A 20 20.61 -6.64 -7.85
CA CYS A 20 19.18 -6.97 -7.75
C CYS A 20 18.25 -5.82 -8.20
N PRO A 21 17.41 -5.98 -9.23
CA PRO A 21 16.42 -4.97 -9.64
C PRO A 21 15.23 -5.05 -8.68
N THR A 22 15.11 -4.10 -7.76
CA THR A 22 13.98 -4.03 -6.82
C THR A 22 12.82 -3.32 -7.51
N PRO A 23 11.59 -3.87 -7.53
CA PRO A 23 10.44 -3.17 -8.08
C PRO A 23 10.21 -1.87 -7.28
N PHE A 24 10.11 -0.74 -7.97
CA PHE A 24 9.84 0.56 -7.37
C PHE A 24 8.51 1.11 -7.90
N ILE A 25 7.75 1.76 -7.03
CA ILE A 25 6.55 2.51 -7.42
C ILE A 25 6.96 3.98 -7.48
N GLN A 26 6.86 4.59 -8.66
CA GLN A 26 7.05 6.03 -8.81
C GLN A 26 5.71 6.73 -8.68
N ILE A 27 5.55 7.49 -7.59
CA ILE A 27 4.32 8.24 -7.33
C ILE A 27 4.52 9.66 -7.85
N ASN A 28 3.64 10.08 -8.77
CA ASN A 28 3.63 11.45 -9.23
C ASN A 28 2.93 12.34 -8.19
N THR A 29 3.71 12.94 -7.30
CA THR A 29 3.23 13.76 -6.18
C THR A 29 2.48 15.02 -6.63
N THR A 30 2.63 15.46 -7.88
CA THR A 30 1.92 16.63 -8.43
C THR A 30 0.43 16.40 -8.65
N ARG A 31 0.00 15.13 -8.81
CA ARG A 31 -1.40 14.80 -9.06
C ARG A 31 -2.28 14.89 -7.81
N GLN A 32 -1.70 14.91 -6.62
CA GLN A 32 -2.36 14.88 -5.29
C GLN A 32 -3.43 13.78 -5.07
N ALA A 33 -3.72 12.96 -6.07
CA ALA A 33 -4.64 11.84 -5.99
C ALA A 33 -4.03 10.70 -5.17
N SER A 34 -4.82 10.15 -4.25
CA SER A 34 -4.47 8.98 -3.45
C SER A 34 -4.15 7.78 -4.33
N LEU A 35 -3.17 6.98 -3.93
CA LEU A 35 -2.97 5.65 -4.49
C LEU A 35 -3.99 4.71 -3.82
N ARG A 36 -4.92 4.18 -4.59
CA ARG A 36 -6.06 3.38 -4.14
C ARG A 36 -5.94 1.93 -4.57
N LEU A 37 -6.73 1.06 -3.92
CA LEU A 37 -6.80 -0.36 -4.26
C LEU A 37 -7.29 -0.60 -5.69
N ASN A 38 -8.03 0.35 -6.27
CA ASN A 38 -8.53 0.29 -7.64
C ASN A 38 -7.60 0.92 -8.71
N ASP A 39 -6.40 1.37 -8.35
CA ASP A 39 -5.47 1.90 -9.35
C ASP A 39 -4.86 0.79 -10.23
N PRO A 40 -4.75 1.01 -11.56
CA PRO A 40 -4.44 -0.05 -12.54
C PRO A 40 -2.95 -0.49 -12.60
N HIS A 41 -2.20 -0.40 -11.49
CA HIS A 41 -0.75 -0.60 -11.48
C HIS A 41 -0.34 -1.73 -10.52
N TYR A 42 -1.03 -2.86 -10.59
CA TYR A 42 -0.60 -4.08 -9.93
C TYR A 42 0.14 -4.95 -10.95
N VAL A 43 1.32 -5.44 -10.56
CA VAL A 43 2.06 -6.45 -11.32
C VAL A 43 1.79 -7.80 -10.68
N PHE A 44 0.87 -8.57 -11.28
CA PHE A 44 0.57 -9.91 -10.82
C PHE A 44 1.50 -10.92 -11.50
N PRO A 45 2.11 -11.86 -10.75
CA PRO A 45 2.90 -12.95 -11.35
C PRO A 45 2.08 -13.81 -12.32
N GLU A 46 0.79 -13.99 -12.01
CA GLU A 46 -0.21 -14.64 -12.85
C GLU A 46 -1.41 -13.70 -12.97
N ALA A 47 -1.95 -13.55 -14.18
CA ALA A 47 -3.09 -12.67 -14.41
C ALA A 47 -4.31 -13.18 -13.61
N PRO A 48 -5.05 -12.31 -12.90
CA PRO A 48 -6.26 -12.73 -12.21
C PRO A 48 -7.28 -13.31 -13.20
N ASP A 49 -7.98 -14.37 -12.80
CA ASP A 49 -9.15 -14.84 -13.54
C ASP A 49 -10.28 -13.82 -13.42
N LEU A 50 -10.38 -12.92 -14.40
CA LEU A 50 -11.38 -11.85 -14.42
C LEU A 50 -12.81 -12.37 -14.38
N ARG A 51 -13.08 -13.61 -14.80
CA ARG A 51 -14.42 -14.21 -14.70
C ARG A 51 -14.78 -14.62 -13.28
N ALA A 52 -13.78 -14.93 -12.46
CA ALA A 52 -13.96 -15.21 -11.03
C ALA A 52 -14.04 -13.93 -10.18
N MET A 53 -13.57 -12.79 -10.69
CA MET A 53 -13.56 -11.47 -10.02
C MET A 53 -14.93 -10.78 -10.05
N THR A 54 -16.00 -11.48 -9.69
CA THR A 54 -17.40 -11.06 -9.90
C THR A 54 -17.94 -10.01 -8.94
N GLY A 55 -17.21 -9.66 -7.88
CA GLY A 55 -17.64 -8.63 -6.93
C GLY A 55 -16.54 -8.21 -5.97
N ALA A 56 -16.77 -7.09 -5.26
CA ALA A 56 -15.79 -6.45 -4.38
C ALA A 56 -15.13 -7.41 -3.38
N ALA A 57 -15.89 -8.31 -2.74
CA ALA A 57 -15.34 -9.25 -1.76
C ALA A 57 -14.23 -10.13 -2.35
N VAL A 58 -14.47 -10.75 -3.50
CA VAL A 58 -13.48 -11.62 -4.17
C VAL A 58 -12.27 -10.82 -4.63
N GLN A 59 -12.51 -9.60 -5.15
CA GLN A 59 -11.44 -8.71 -5.59
C GLN A 59 -10.57 -8.26 -4.41
N LEU A 60 -11.16 -7.93 -3.27
CA LEU A 60 -10.45 -7.55 -2.04
C LEU A 60 -9.65 -8.72 -1.47
N ASP A 61 -10.22 -9.93 -1.41
CA ASP A 61 -9.50 -11.12 -0.97
C ASP A 61 -8.28 -11.39 -1.85
N PHE A 62 -8.44 -11.30 -3.18
CA PHE A 62 -7.33 -11.44 -4.12
C PHE A 62 -6.25 -10.38 -3.91
N LEU A 63 -6.63 -9.11 -3.73
CA LEU A 63 -5.68 -8.03 -3.47
C LEU A 63 -4.97 -8.21 -2.12
N ARG A 64 -5.69 -8.64 -1.07
CA ARG A 64 -5.11 -8.95 0.24
C ARG A 64 -4.06 -10.04 0.12
N ASP A 65 -4.39 -11.14 -0.55
CA ASP A 65 -3.47 -12.27 -0.71
C ASP A 65 -2.25 -11.89 -1.54
N HIS A 66 -2.45 -11.12 -2.61
CA HIS A 66 -1.36 -10.57 -3.41
C HIS A 66 -0.43 -9.66 -2.59
N LEU A 67 -1.00 -8.74 -1.81
CA LEU A 67 -0.23 -7.82 -0.95
C LEU A 67 0.47 -8.54 0.20
N ASN A 68 -0.14 -9.61 0.74
CA ASN A 68 0.49 -10.51 1.70
C ASN A 68 1.74 -11.19 1.13
N GLY A 69 1.82 -11.38 -0.19
CA GLY A 69 3.01 -11.88 -0.88
C GLY A 69 4.21 -10.92 -0.83
N TYR A 70 3.99 -9.62 -0.63
CA TYR A 70 5.07 -8.63 -0.47
C TYR A 70 5.52 -8.45 0.99
N CYS A 71 4.72 -8.91 1.95
CA CYS A 71 5.12 -8.95 3.35
C CYS A 71 6.30 -9.92 3.55
N ASP A 72 7.14 -9.65 4.55
CA ASP A 72 8.23 -10.57 4.88
C ASP A 72 7.64 -11.90 5.40
N LEU A 73 8.12 -13.03 4.86
CA LEU A 73 7.65 -14.39 5.14
C LEU A 73 7.56 -14.68 6.65
N TRP A 74 8.44 -14.08 7.44
CA TRP A 74 8.55 -14.31 8.88
C TRP A 74 7.88 -13.23 9.74
N ARG A 75 7.37 -12.15 9.15
CA ARG A 75 6.76 -11.02 9.89
C ARG A 75 5.25 -11.19 10.02
N LYS A 76 4.84 -12.07 10.95
CA LYS A 76 3.44 -12.22 11.38
C LYS A 76 2.71 -10.89 11.66
N PRO A 77 3.35 -9.86 12.27
CA PRO A 77 2.66 -8.59 12.51
C PRO A 77 2.25 -7.85 11.23
N GLN A 78 3.00 -7.98 10.13
CA GLN A 78 2.65 -7.33 8.87
C GLN A 78 1.39 -7.95 8.26
N LYS A 79 1.31 -9.29 8.28
CA LYS A 79 0.11 -10.00 7.83
C LYS A 79 -1.10 -9.63 8.68
N LEU A 80 -0.95 -9.63 10.01
CA LEU A 80 -2.01 -9.22 10.92
C LEU A 80 -2.51 -7.80 10.64
N PHE A 81 -1.60 -6.84 10.41
CA PHE A 81 -2.00 -5.49 10.02
C PHE A 81 -2.79 -5.46 8.73
N LEU A 82 -2.32 -6.18 7.71
CA LEU A 82 -3.00 -6.21 6.42
C LEU A 82 -4.39 -6.83 6.55
N ASP A 83 -4.51 -7.96 7.24
CA ASP A 83 -5.80 -8.64 7.46
C ASP A 83 -6.77 -7.70 8.20
N SER A 84 -6.33 -7.09 9.31
CA SER A 84 -7.13 -6.12 10.05
C SER A 84 -7.45 -4.85 9.24
N TYR A 85 -6.58 -4.44 8.32
CA TYR A 85 -6.81 -3.28 7.45
C TYR A 85 -7.95 -3.54 6.44
N PHE A 86 -7.99 -4.72 5.84
CA PHE A 86 -9.08 -5.10 4.94
C PHE A 86 -10.41 -5.27 5.69
N GLU A 87 -10.38 -5.80 6.91
CA GLU A 87 -11.55 -5.83 7.81
C GLU A 87 -12.02 -4.42 8.17
N PHE A 88 -11.09 -3.49 8.48
CA PHE A 88 -11.38 -2.09 8.75
C PHE A 88 -12.09 -1.40 7.58
N ILE A 89 -11.63 -1.63 6.34
CA ILE A 89 -12.28 -1.09 5.13
C ILE A 89 -13.73 -1.57 5.03
N ASN A 90 -13.95 -2.88 5.19
CA ASN A 90 -15.29 -3.46 5.11
C ASN A 90 -16.21 -2.91 6.20
N ALA A 91 -15.70 -2.76 7.43
CA ALA A 91 -16.44 -2.14 8.53
C ALA A 91 -16.84 -0.70 8.20
N ARG A 92 -15.94 0.10 7.61
CA ARG A 92 -16.25 1.48 7.22
C ARG A 92 -17.31 1.60 6.13
N VAL A 93 -17.31 0.69 5.15
CA VAL A 93 -18.38 0.64 4.15
C VAL A 93 -19.71 0.25 4.79
N ALA A 94 -19.72 -0.73 5.70
CA ALA A 94 -20.92 -1.15 6.41
C ALA A 94 -21.50 -0.02 7.27
N ASP A 95 -20.66 0.69 8.02
CA ASP A 95 -21.08 1.84 8.85
C ASP A 95 -21.68 2.97 8.01
N ALA A 96 -21.16 3.18 6.79
CA ALA A 96 -21.59 4.23 5.87
C ALA A 96 -22.64 3.77 4.85
N GLN A 97 -23.22 2.58 5.01
CA GLN A 97 -24.06 1.93 4.00
C GLN A 97 -25.17 2.83 3.44
N ALA A 98 -25.90 3.54 4.31
CA ALA A 98 -26.99 4.41 3.87
C ALA A 98 -26.50 5.58 3.00
N THR A 99 -25.40 6.22 3.38
CA THR A 99 -24.78 7.33 2.64
C THR A 99 -24.26 6.86 1.28
N LEU A 100 -23.59 5.71 1.26
CA LEU A 100 -23.01 5.13 0.05
C LEU A 100 -24.07 4.61 -0.92
N ALA A 101 -25.14 4.00 -0.42
CA ALA A 101 -26.28 3.58 -1.23
C ALA A 101 -26.95 4.77 -1.93
N ALA A 102 -27.18 5.87 -1.20
CA ALA A 102 -27.74 7.09 -1.76
C ALA A 102 -26.87 7.67 -2.90
N ALA A 103 -25.54 7.60 -2.77
CA ALA A 103 -24.61 8.04 -3.81
C ALA A 103 -24.69 7.18 -5.09
N LEU A 104 -25.15 5.92 -4.96
CA LEU A 104 -25.26 4.95 -6.06
C LEU A 104 -26.62 4.94 -6.76
N GLU A 105 -27.68 5.54 -6.20
CA GLU A 105 -29.04 5.50 -6.76
C GLU A 105 -29.10 5.88 -8.25
N LYS A 106 -28.32 6.89 -8.65
CA LYS A 106 -28.24 7.37 -10.05
C LYS A 106 -27.66 6.35 -11.04
N PHE A 107 -27.03 5.29 -10.55
CA PHE A 107 -26.41 4.22 -11.35
C PHE A 107 -27.24 2.93 -11.37
N GLY A 108 -28.39 2.88 -10.66
CA GLY A 108 -29.20 1.67 -10.55
C GLY A 108 -28.41 0.50 -9.96
N ASP A 109 -28.61 -0.70 -10.51
CA ASP A 109 -27.96 -1.94 -10.03
C ASP A 109 -26.57 -2.19 -10.63
N LEU A 110 -25.93 -1.17 -11.21
CA LEU A 110 -24.61 -1.33 -11.84
C LEU A 110 -23.48 -1.53 -10.83
N TYR A 111 -23.66 -1.02 -9.61
CA TYR A 111 -22.67 -1.07 -8.53
C TYR A 111 -23.32 -1.53 -7.23
N ASP A 112 -22.59 -2.32 -6.47
CA ASP A 112 -22.93 -2.63 -5.08
C ASP A 112 -22.29 -1.60 -4.16
N VAL A 113 -22.89 -1.35 -2.99
CA VAL A 113 -22.29 -0.53 -1.93
C VAL A 113 -20.91 -1.07 -1.56
N GLN A 114 -20.70 -2.38 -1.61
CA GLN A 114 -19.41 -2.98 -1.28
C GLN A 114 -18.30 -2.61 -2.27
N ASP A 115 -18.62 -2.18 -3.50
CA ASP A 115 -17.62 -1.76 -4.48
C ASP A 115 -16.87 -0.50 -4.03
N TRP A 116 -17.45 0.29 -3.11
CA TRP A 116 -16.76 1.44 -2.52
C TRP A 116 -15.47 1.04 -1.80
N ALA A 117 -15.40 -0.16 -1.20
CA ALA A 117 -14.21 -0.66 -0.51
C ALA A 117 -12.96 -0.67 -1.39
N LEU A 118 -13.11 -0.86 -2.72
CA LEU A 118 -12.00 -0.83 -3.68
C LEU A 118 -11.40 0.58 -3.86
N SER A 119 -12.09 1.62 -3.38
CA SER A 119 -11.58 2.99 -3.37
C SER A 119 -10.67 3.26 -2.16
N ALA A 120 -10.51 2.30 -1.23
CA ALA A 120 -9.66 2.49 -0.07
C ALA A 120 -8.18 2.73 -0.46
N PRO A 121 -7.39 3.42 0.39
CA PRO A 121 -5.97 3.63 0.16
C PRO A 121 -5.24 2.30 -0.01
N ARG A 122 -4.30 2.24 -0.96
CA ARG A 122 -3.49 1.04 -1.20
C ARG A 122 -2.30 1.01 -0.25
N PRO A 123 -2.19 -0.01 0.63
CA PRO A 123 -0.97 -0.19 1.41
C PRO A 123 0.16 -0.65 0.49
N ILE A 124 1.35 -0.12 0.73
CA ILE A 124 2.60 -0.52 0.08
C ILE A 124 3.46 -1.21 1.14
N PRO A 125 3.43 -2.56 1.23
CA PRO A 125 4.23 -3.29 2.20
C PRO A 125 5.73 -3.08 1.96
N ARG A 126 6.50 -2.96 3.05
CA ARG A 126 7.97 -2.85 3.04
C ARG A 126 8.51 -1.70 2.18
N ALA A 127 7.76 -0.61 2.09
CA ALA A 127 8.17 0.55 1.31
C ALA A 127 9.51 1.14 1.77
N LEU A 128 10.23 1.75 0.83
CA LEU A 128 11.48 2.46 1.05
C LEU A 128 11.24 3.95 0.83
N ILE A 129 11.31 4.76 1.89
CA ILE A 129 11.09 6.21 1.82
C ILE A 129 12.43 6.91 1.58
N ARG A 130 12.52 7.68 0.50
CA ARG A 130 13.76 8.40 0.15
C ARG A 130 14.07 9.48 1.18
N ARG A 131 15.34 9.57 1.60
CA ARG A 131 15.82 10.62 2.51
C ARG A 131 16.11 11.92 1.74
N PRO A 132 15.92 13.09 2.37
CA PRO A 132 16.10 14.39 1.72
C PRO A 132 17.56 14.84 1.68
N ASN A 133 18.47 14.14 2.36
CA ASN A 133 19.89 14.49 2.51
C ASN A 133 20.73 14.33 1.22
N GLY A 134 20.11 14.03 0.08
CA GLY A 134 20.75 14.03 -1.24
C GLY A 134 21.69 12.87 -1.53
N ASP A 135 21.97 12.00 -0.54
CA ASP A 135 22.87 10.83 -0.68
C ASP A 135 22.22 9.63 -1.39
N GLY A 136 20.94 9.75 -1.76
CA GLY A 136 20.18 8.68 -2.40
C GLY A 136 19.79 7.54 -1.46
N SER A 137 19.92 7.72 -0.14
CA SER A 137 19.55 6.70 0.84
C SER A 137 18.04 6.62 1.06
N TYR A 138 17.61 5.46 1.54
CA TYR A 138 16.21 5.15 1.82
C TYR A 138 16.04 4.65 3.25
N THR A 139 14.88 4.93 3.82
CA THR A 139 14.46 4.42 5.12
C THR A 139 13.34 3.40 4.93
N PRO A 140 13.52 2.13 5.36
CA PRO A 140 12.48 1.13 5.27
C PRO A 140 11.38 1.38 6.30
N VAL A 141 10.14 1.11 5.91
CA VAL A 141 8.94 1.17 6.76
C VAL A 141 8.15 -0.13 6.65
N ASP A 142 7.21 -0.38 7.57
CA ASP A 142 6.39 -1.59 7.49
C ASP A 142 5.34 -1.46 6.38
N PHE A 143 4.63 -0.34 6.36
CA PHE A 143 3.76 0.04 5.23
C PHE A 143 3.88 1.54 4.93
N ALA A 144 3.61 1.91 3.69
CA ALA A 144 3.37 3.28 3.30
C ALA A 144 2.07 3.38 2.50
N PHE A 145 1.45 4.55 2.56
CA PHE A 145 0.32 4.94 1.73
C PHE A 145 0.65 6.28 1.09
N TRP A 146 0.20 6.47 -0.13
CA TRP A 146 0.07 7.81 -0.71
C TRP A 146 -1.41 8.18 -0.68
N PHE A 147 -1.76 9.18 0.13
CA PHE A 147 -3.14 9.52 0.41
C PHE A 147 -3.30 11.02 0.52
N ASN A 148 -4.24 11.61 -0.21
CA ASN A 148 -4.58 13.03 -0.16
C ASN A 148 -3.35 13.96 -0.21
N GLY A 149 -2.44 13.68 -1.15
CA GLY A 149 -1.22 14.49 -1.35
C GLY A 149 -0.09 14.27 -0.33
N ARG A 150 -0.24 13.35 0.63
CA ARG A 150 0.76 13.05 1.66
C ARG A 150 1.15 11.58 1.71
N ILE A 151 2.32 11.30 2.26
CA ILE A 151 2.77 9.94 2.57
C ILE A 151 2.37 9.62 4.01
N VAL A 152 1.54 8.59 4.19
CA VAL A 152 1.27 8.04 5.52
C VAL A 152 2.14 6.81 5.72
N VAL A 153 3.03 6.86 6.69
CA VAL A 153 3.94 5.79 7.05
C VAL A 153 3.39 5.04 8.26
N VAL A 154 3.27 3.72 8.15
CA VAL A 154 2.94 2.86 9.29
C VAL A 154 4.20 2.17 9.79
N LEU A 155 4.45 2.30 11.09
CA LEU A 155 5.47 1.55 11.82
C LEU A 155 4.77 0.61 12.81
N LEU A 156 5.07 -0.68 12.73
CA LEU A 156 4.52 -1.66 13.67
C LEU A 156 5.38 -1.68 14.94
N VAL A 157 4.79 -1.27 16.06
CA VAL A 157 5.49 -1.17 17.34
C VAL A 157 5.11 -2.33 18.27
N GLY A 158 6.14 -3.05 18.73
CA GLY A 158 6.01 -4.06 19.77
C GLY A 158 5.95 -3.44 21.17
N THR A 159 6.08 -4.28 22.20
CA THR A 159 5.99 -3.83 23.61
C THR A 159 7.30 -3.65 24.34
N GLY A 160 8.40 -4.01 23.71
CA GLY A 160 9.72 -3.66 24.22
C GLY A 160 9.95 -2.15 24.11
N THR A 161 10.87 -1.64 24.92
CA THR A 161 11.44 -0.32 24.70
C THR A 161 11.97 -0.23 23.26
N PRO A 162 11.65 0.85 22.52
CA PRO A 162 12.16 1.02 21.16
C PRO A 162 13.67 0.81 21.12
N THR A 163 14.15 0.04 20.14
CA THR A 163 15.58 -0.18 20.01
C THR A 163 16.26 1.10 19.50
N ARG A 164 17.59 1.14 19.53
CA ARG A 164 18.34 2.23 18.88
C ARG A 164 18.04 2.29 17.38
N ALA A 165 17.85 1.14 16.73
CA ALA A 165 17.50 1.06 15.32
C ALA A 165 16.11 1.67 15.05
N ASP A 166 15.13 1.40 15.91
CA ASP A 166 13.77 1.96 15.78
C ASP A 166 13.78 3.48 15.95
N ARG A 167 14.49 3.99 16.97
CA ARG A 167 14.67 5.43 17.16
C ARG A 167 15.36 6.11 15.98
N ASN A 168 16.42 5.49 15.45
CA ASN A 168 17.14 6.03 14.29
C ASN A 168 16.27 6.01 13.03
N ARG A 169 15.50 4.94 12.81
CA ARG A 169 14.53 4.85 11.69
C ARG A 169 13.51 5.97 11.78
N ARG A 170 12.92 6.17 12.96
CA ARG A 170 11.95 7.24 13.20
C ARG A 170 12.53 8.63 12.97
N ALA A 171 13.66 8.95 13.59
CA ALA A 171 14.34 10.24 13.41
C ALA A 171 14.69 10.50 11.92
N SER A 172 15.02 9.45 11.18
CA SER A 172 15.25 9.55 9.75
C SER A 172 13.99 9.85 8.93
N LEU A 173 12.81 9.37 9.35
CA LEU A 173 11.53 9.66 8.68
C LEU A 173 11.06 11.07 9.03
N GLU A 174 11.21 11.48 10.28
CA GLU A 174 10.88 12.83 10.74
C GLU A 174 11.71 13.87 9.99
N SER A 175 13.02 13.65 9.85
CA SER A 175 13.88 14.53 9.03
C SER A 175 13.52 14.51 7.55
N ALA A 176 12.94 13.42 7.02
CA ALA A 176 12.44 13.36 5.65
C ALA A 176 11.19 14.21 5.42
N GLY A 177 10.31 14.32 6.42
CA GLY A 177 9.12 15.18 6.37
C GLY A 177 9.45 16.68 6.36
N VAL A 178 10.60 17.08 6.92
CA VAL A 178 11.02 18.49 7.01
C VAL A 178 11.42 19.10 5.65
N GLY A 179 11.64 18.26 4.62
CA GLY A 179 12.18 18.66 3.31
C GLY A 179 11.16 18.92 2.17
N GLY A 180 9.86 18.96 2.45
CA GLY A 180 8.82 19.30 1.46
C GLY A 180 7.93 18.15 0.99
N SER A 181 8.02 16.97 1.61
CA SER A 181 7.02 15.90 1.47
C SER A 181 6.25 15.81 2.79
N ASP A 182 4.92 15.96 2.76
CA ASP A 182 4.07 15.75 3.93
C ASP A 182 4.13 14.27 4.32
N ILE A 183 4.97 13.92 5.30
CA ILE A 183 5.07 12.56 5.85
C ILE A 183 4.38 12.55 7.21
N GLU A 184 3.32 11.75 7.32
CA GLU A 184 2.64 11.46 8.58
C GLU A 184 3.08 10.07 9.07
N ILE A 185 3.62 9.99 10.29
CA ILE A 185 4.07 8.71 10.88
C ILE A 185 3.00 8.22 11.86
N VAL A 186 2.51 7.00 11.63
CA VAL A 186 1.51 6.32 12.45
C VAL A 186 2.15 5.10 13.09
N ASP A 187 2.24 5.08 14.42
CA ASP A 187 2.69 3.92 15.18
C ASP A 187 1.51 3.02 15.49
N ILE A 188 1.52 1.80 14.95
CA ILE A 188 0.49 0.80 15.18
C ILE A 188 1.00 -0.21 16.20
N SER A 189 0.36 -0.24 17.37
CA SER A 189 0.69 -1.20 18.41
C SER A 189 0.29 -2.61 17.98
N VAL A 190 1.27 -3.51 17.86
CA VAL A 190 1.01 -4.91 17.51
C VAL A 190 0.14 -5.59 18.57
N GLN A 191 0.24 -5.21 19.84
CA GLN A 191 -0.61 -5.77 20.89
C GLN A 191 -2.05 -5.28 20.83
N ALA A 192 -2.27 -3.97 20.61
CA ALA A 192 -3.61 -3.45 20.45
C ALA A 192 -4.26 -4.06 19.21
N LEU A 193 -3.51 -4.17 18.12
CA LEU A 193 -3.95 -4.83 16.89
C LEU A 193 -4.29 -6.31 17.10
N GLN A 194 -3.50 -7.06 17.88
CA GLN A 194 -3.80 -8.46 18.22
C GLN A 194 -5.08 -8.63 19.04
N ARG A 195 -5.39 -7.66 19.90
CA ARG A 195 -6.52 -7.72 20.82
C ARG A 195 -7.82 -7.24 20.17
N ASP A 196 -7.73 -6.13 19.45
CA ASP A 196 -8.88 -5.33 19.03
C ASP A 196 -9.01 -5.28 17.48
N GLY A 197 -8.03 -5.79 16.72
CA GLY A 197 -8.09 -5.94 15.27
C GLY A 197 -8.44 -4.65 14.52
N ALA A 198 -9.41 -4.74 13.60
CA ALA A 198 -9.91 -3.64 12.80
C ALA A 198 -10.48 -2.46 13.63
N ASP A 199 -11.07 -2.74 14.80
CA ASP A 199 -11.65 -1.70 15.65
C ASP A 199 -10.57 -0.75 16.17
N TYR A 200 -9.39 -1.28 16.50
CA TYR A 200 -8.25 -0.44 16.88
C TYR A 200 -7.81 0.48 15.74
N LEU A 201 -7.78 -0.02 14.50
CA LEU A 201 -7.39 0.78 13.34
C LEU A 201 -8.30 1.99 13.11
N SER A 202 -9.57 1.90 13.51
CA SER A 202 -10.51 3.02 13.47
C SER A 202 -10.08 4.25 14.27
N THR A 203 -9.26 4.03 15.30
CA THR A 203 -8.74 5.10 16.17
C THR A 203 -7.27 5.40 15.91
N ALA A 204 -6.53 4.43 15.36
CA ALA A 204 -5.10 4.53 15.16
C ALA A 204 -4.71 5.12 13.81
N LEU A 205 -5.48 4.85 12.75
CA LEU A 205 -5.26 5.43 11.42
C LEU A 205 -5.82 6.86 11.36
N PRO A 206 -5.33 7.70 10.43
CA PRO A 206 -5.88 9.03 10.20
C PRO A 206 -7.38 8.97 9.93
N ILE A 207 -8.15 9.92 10.46
CA ILE A 207 -9.62 9.89 10.39
C ILE A 207 -10.14 9.85 8.94
N ASP A 208 -9.43 10.49 8.02
CA ASP A 208 -9.75 10.56 6.59
C ASP A 208 -9.55 9.19 5.88
N PHE A 209 -8.79 8.26 6.46
CA PHE A 209 -8.77 6.86 5.99
C PHE A 209 -10.11 6.18 6.20
N GLY A 210 -10.91 6.60 7.18
CA GLY A 210 -12.26 6.06 7.42
C GLY A 210 -13.30 6.57 6.43
N MET A 211 -12.98 7.59 5.64
CA MET A 211 -13.87 8.28 4.71
C MET A 211 -13.28 8.26 3.29
N PHE A 212 -12.61 7.17 2.92
CA PHE A 212 -11.81 7.10 1.69
C PHE A 212 -12.61 7.31 0.39
N TRP A 213 -13.93 7.13 0.41
CA TRP A 213 -14.83 7.39 -0.72
C TRP A 213 -15.08 8.90 -0.94
N GLU A 214 -14.72 9.77 -0.01
CA GLU A 214 -14.88 11.21 -0.20
C GLU A 214 -14.05 11.70 -1.39
N GLY A 215 -14.70 12.50 -2.24
CA GLY A 215 -14.12 12.99 -3.50
C GLY A 215 -14.24 12.02 -4.68
N GLU A 216 -14.66 10.77 -4.48
CA GLU A 216 -14.91 9.82 -5.56
C GLU A 216 -16.33 9.99 -6.12
N ALA A 217 -16.45 9.97 -7.46
CA ALA A 217 -17.75 10.11 -8.13
C ALA A 217 -18.54 8.79 -8.22
N MET A 218 -17.82 7.66 -8.25
CA MET A 218 -18.34 6.29 -8.34
C MET A 218 -17.24 5.30 -7.93
N PRO A 219 -17.60 4.11 -7.41
CA PRO A 219 -16.62 3.05 -7.18
C PRO A 219 -16.05 2.56 -8.52
N SER A 220 -14.82 2.05 -8.47
CA SER A 220 -14.16 1.53 -9.67
C SER A 220 -13.41 0.26 -9.36
N SER A 221 -13.41 -0.68 -10.31
CA SER A 221 -12.67 -1.94 -10.17
C SER A 221 -11.18 -1.74 -10.47
N PRO A 222 -10.27 -2.36 -9.69
CA PRO A 222 -8.83 -2.41 -9.98
C PRO A 222 -8.45 -2.96 -11.35
N PHE A 223 -9.36 -3.70 -11.97
CA PHE A 223 -9.10 -4.41 -13.22
C PHE A 223 -9.64 -3.68 -14.46
N LYS A 224 -10.09 -2.42 -14.32
CA LYS A 224 -10.46 -1.56 -15.46
C LYS A 224 -9.22 -1.32 -16.34
N GLY A 225 -9.30 -1.73 -17.61
CA GLY A 225 -8.23 -1.47 -18.58
C GLY A 225 -7.06 -2.45 -18.55
N ALA A 226 -7.16 -3.59 -17.86
CA ALA A 226 -6.21 -4.71 -17.99
C ALA A 226 -6.34 -5.36 -19.38
N THR A 227 -5.97 -4.64 -20.43
CA THR A 227 -5.62 -5.26 -21.71
C THR A 227 -4.21 -5.81 -21.56
N LEU A 228 -4.00 -7.04 -22.05
CA LEU A 228 -2.76 -7.81 -22.02
C LEU A 228 -1.53 -7.12 -22.67
N GLY A 229 -1.60 -5.84 -23.04
CA GLY A 229 -0.60 -5.12 -23.83
C GLY A 229 -0.12 -3.77 -23.31
N GLU A 230 -0.57 -3.28 -22.14
CA GLU A 230 -0.19 -1.94 -21.63
C GLU A 230 0.80 -1.97 -20.45
N ILE A 231 1.55 -3.06 -20.28
CA ILE A 231 2.78 -3.02 -19.51
C ILE A 231 3.84 -2.37 -20.42
N ILE A 232 3.99 -1.05 -20.33
CA ILE A 232 5.13 -0.36 -20.96
C ILE A 232 6.40 -0.83 -20.22
N PRO A 233 7.32 -1.57 -20.87
CA PRO A 233 8.66 -1.75 -20.32
C PRO A 233 9.35 -0.39 -20.28
N ALA A 234 10.18 -0.16 -19.25
CA ALA A 234 10.90 1.09 -19.05
C ALA A 234 11.48 1.67 -20.36
N PRO A 235 11.49 3.01 -20.55
CA PRO A 235 12.14 3.61 -21.70
C PRO A 235 13.60 3.17 -21.76
N THR A 236 13.99 2.57 -22.88
CA THR A 236 15.38 2.26 -23.19
C THR A 236 16.14 3.56 -23.37
N PHE A 237 16.97 3.93 -22.39
CA PHE A 237 17.96 4.99 -22.58
C PHE A 237 19.28 4.39 -23.12
N PRO A 238 19.95 5.12 -24.04
CA PRO A 238 21.16 4.68 -24.72
C PRO A 238 22.37 4.54 -23.80
#